data_AF-A0A7J4NKH1-F1
#
_entry.id   AF-A0A7J4NKH1-F1
#
_cell.length_a   1.000
_cell.length_b   1.000
_cell.length_c   1.000
_cell.angle_alpha   90.00
_cell.angle_beta   90.00
_cell.angle_gamma   90.00
#
_symmetry.space_group_name_H-M   'P 1'
#
loop_
_entity.id
_entity.type
_entity.pdbx_description
1 polymer ?
#
loop_
_entity_poly.entity_id
_entity_poly.type
_entity_poly.pdbx_seq_one_letter_code
_entity_poly.pdbx_strand_id
1 'polypeptide(L)'
;MNPREWLSKPLPIMRHAWSRREWLGGRWFYVEIFVWGFLGVAGIYFVINHLIANYGSYGWSPEISLDSKIPPVAWMIIPYASLYLLTPGSIFLHPLTDRGRVELLLALQGLVLLTAFHGIFFVLFPADIALRDQLTPEILSYEGIFGSIFGLIHTIDNPTNAWPSLHVTLSYIICRVMTIWLDRDYAETTWGKPLKWILWINWVLLCASILTTKQHFVFDLVTGLALAYSWWWLIEPGFSAIKGMDDSEIDLIFEQ
;
A
#
# COMPACT_ATOMS: atom_id res chain seq x y z
N MET A 1 -1.70 -28.35 1.27
CA MET A 1 -0.99 -27.10 1.66
C MET A 1 -2.01 -26.22 2.34
N ASN A 2 -1.76 -25.77 3.57
CA ASN A 2 -2.63 -24.82 4.24
C ASN A 2 -2.55 -23.49 3.44
N PRO A 3 -3.66 -22.91 2.94
CA PRO A 3 -3.60 -21.64 2.22
C PRO A 3 -2.87 -20.54 3.00
N ARG A 4 -2.92 -20.62 4.33
CA ARG A 4 -2.30 -19.70 5.28
C ARG A 4 -0.76 -19.82 5.38
N GLU A 5 -0.17 -20.87 4.84
CA GLU A 5 1.29 -21.08 4.81
C GLU A 5 1.92 -20.65 3.46
N TRP A 6 1.10 -20.30 2.46
CA TRP A 6 1.60 -20.02 1.12
C TRP A 6 2.44 -18.73 1.05
N LEU A 7 2.08 -17.71 1.82
CA LEU A 7 2.81 -16.41 1.89
C LEU A 7 3.61 -16.22 3.18
N SER A 8 3.80 -17.29 3.96
CA SER A 8 4.51 -17.20 5.25
C SER A 8 6.03 -17.25 5.13
N LYS A 9 6.57 -17.61 3.96
CA LYS A 9 8.01 -17.61 3.67
C LYS A 9 8.32 -16.62 2.53
N PRO A 10 9.52 -16.02 2.52
CA PRO A 10 9.99 -15.24 1.37
C PRO A 10 9.99 -16.10 0.10
N LEU A 11 9.57 -15.53 -1.02
CA LEU A 11 9.66 -16.20 -2.31
C LEU A 11 11.13 -16.57 -2.66
N PRO A 12 11.39 -17.69 -3.36
CA PRO A 12 12.75 -18.14 -3.66
C PRO A 12 13.63 -17.10 -4.35
N ILE A 13 13.04 -16.20 -5.16
CA ILE A 13 13.77 -15.13 -5.84
C ILE A 13 14.43 -14.14 -4.86
N MET A 14 13.88 -13.99 -3.65
CA MET A 14 14.39 -13.10 -2.61
C MET A 14 15.71 -13.58 -2.00
N ARG A 15 16.08 -14.86 -2.19
CA ARG A 15 17.40 -15.38 -1.76
C ARG A 15 18.56 -14.62 -2.36
N HIS A 16 18.38 -14.06 -3.55
CA HIS A 16 19.41 -13.28 -4.22
C HIS A 16 19.66 -11.95 -3.50
N ALA A 17 18.60 -11.28 -3.05
CA ALA A 17 18.72 -10.08 -2.22
C ALA A 17 19.31 -10.43 -0.85
N TRP A 18 18.87 -11.55 -0.27
CA TRP A 18 19.36 -12.03 1.00
C TRP A 18 20.87 -12.36 0.98
N SER A 19 21.36 -13.04 -0.06
CA SER A 19 22.77 -13.40 -0.18
C SER A 19 23.70 -12.19 -0.33
N ARG A 20 23.16 -11.04 -0.75
CA ARG A 20 23.88 -9.77 -0.92
C ARG A 20 23.55 -8.76 0.17
N ARG A 21 22.85 -9.18 1.24
CA ARG A 21 22.35 -8.25 2.26
C ARG A 21 23.43 -7.43 2.95
N GLU A 22 24.64 -7.96 3.06
CA GLU A 22 25.80 -7.28 3.67
C GLU A 22 26.66 -6.46 2.69
N TRP A 23 26.34 -6.51 1.39
CA TRP A 23 27.13 -5.78 0.39
C TRP A 23 27.09 -4.27 0.63
N LEU A 24 28.25 -3.63 0.44
CA LEU A 24 28.47 -2.21 0.67
C LEU A 24 28.04 -1.77 2.09
N GLY A 25 28.31 -2.60 3.09
CA GLY A 25 27.92 -2.34 4.49
C GLY A 25 26.41 -2.33 4.69
N GLY A 26 25.69 -3.21 3.99
CA GLY A 26 24.23 -3.31 4.07
C GLY A 26 23.44 -2.39 3.16
N ARG A 27 24.08 -1.40 2.54
CA ARG A 27 23.39 -0.35 1.77
C ARG A 27 22.79 -0.87 0.46
N TRP A 28 23.42 -1.89 -0.13
CA TRP A 28 22.97 -2.46 -1.39
C TRP A 28 21.59 -3.14 -1.26
N PHE A 29 21.32 -3.77 -0.12
CA PHE A 29 20.03 -4.39 0.17
C PHE A 29 18.86 -3.41 -0.05
N TYR A 30 18.98 -2.18 0.45
CA TYR A 30 17.91 -1.17 0.31
C TYR A 30 17.73 -0.66 -1.12
N VAL A 31 18.80 -0.64 -1.91
CA VAL A 31 18.70 -0.35 -3.35
C VAL A 31 17.87 -1.44 -4.02
N GLU A 32 18.11 -2.71 -3.71
CA GLU A 32 17.31 -3.80 -4.24
C GLU A 32 15.85 -3.69 -3.77
N ILE A 33 15.59 -3.53 -2.47
CA ILE A 33 14.22 -3.34 -1.94
C ILE A 33 13.49 -2.21 -2.66
N PHE A 34 14.16 -1.07 -2.87
CA PHE A 34 13.58 0.06 -3.59
C PHE A 34 13.25 -0.30 -5.04
N VAL A 35 14.17 -0.94 -5.77
CA VAL A 35 13.95 -1.35 -7.17
C VAL A 35 12.81 -2.37 -7.27
N TRP A 36 12.79 -3.38 -6.39
CA TRP A 36 11.72 -4.37 -6.33
C TRP A 36 10.37 -3.75 -5.99
N GLY A 37 10.32 -2.83 -5.03
CA GLY A 37 9.11 -2.09 -4.69
C GLY A 37 8.63 -1.19 -5.83
N PHE A 38 9.55 -0.47 -6.46
CA PHE A 38 9.22 0.39 -7.59
C PHE A 38 8.67 -0.41 -8.77
N LEU A 39 9.33 -1.50 -9.18
CA LEU A 39 8.88 -2.31 -10.30
C LEU A 39 7.61 -3.14 -9.95
N GLY A 40 7.58 -3.72 -8.76
CA GLY A 40 6.53 -4.66 -8.35
C GLY A 40 5.25 -4.00 -7.82
N VAL A 41 5.31 -2.74 -7.38
CA VAL A 41 4.11 -1.99 -6.97
C VAL A 41 3.79 -0.93 -8.02
N ALA A 42 4.66 0.07 -8.17
CA ALA A 42 4.39 1.18 -9.09
C ALA A 42 4.39 0.71 -10.55
N GLY A 43 5.35 -0.12 -10.96
CA GLY A 43 5.43 -0.66 -12.32
C GLY A 43 4.21 -1.49 -12.70
N ILE A 44 3.77 -2.41 -11.84
CA ILE A 44 2.53 -3.18 -12.04
C ILE A 44 1.34 -2.23 -12.21
N TYR A 45 1.16 -1.29 -11.27
CA TYR A 45 0.08 -0.32 -11.30
C TYR A 45 0.08 0.53 -12.59
N PHE A 46 1.22 1.06 -13.01
CA PHE A 46 1.34 1.84 -14.24
C PHE A 46 1.02 1.02 -15.50
N VAL A 47 1.46 -0.23 -15.57
CA VAL A 47 1.14 -1.13 -16.68
C VAL A 47 -0.37 -1.34 -16.76
N ILE A 48 -1.03 -1.61 -15.63
CA ILE A 48 -2.48 -1.81 -15.58
C ILE A 48 -3.24 -0.54 -15.98
N ASN A 49 -2.84 0.62 -15.44
CA ASN A 49 -3.38 1.93 -15.83
C ASN A 49 -3.28 2.15 -17.34
N HIS A 50 -2.11 1.85 -17.92
CA HIS A 50 -1.89 2.02 -19.36
C HIS A 50 -2.74 1.04 -20.18
N LEU A 51 -2.87 -0.22 -19.75
CA LEU A 51 -3.70 -1.21 -20.44
C LEU A 51 -5.17 -0.75 -20.45
N ILE A 52 -5.71 -0.40 -19.30
CA ILE A 52 -7.14 -0.09 -19.15
C ILE A 52 -7.53 1.23 -19.81
N ALA A 53 -6.65 2.24 -19.78
CA ALA A 53 -6.88 3.50 -20.51
C ALA A 53 -7.13 3.28 -22.02
N ASN A 54 -6.65 2.17 -22.59
CA ASN A 54 -6.84 1.83 -24.00
C ASN A 54 -8.07 0.94 -24.28
N TYR A 55 -8.80 0.45 -23.27
CA TYR A 55 -9.94 -0.46 -23.45
C TYR A 55 -11.27 0.24 -23.79
N GLY A 56 -11.38 1.55 -23.59
CA GLY A 56 -12.43 2.41 -24.17
C GLY A 56 -13.89 2.19 -23.73
N SER A 57 -14.20 1.18 -22.91
CA SER A 57 -15.55 0.94 -22.37
C SER A 57 -15.49 0.58 -20.89
N TYR A 58 -16.05 1.47 -20.06
CA TYR A 58 -16.16 1.32 -18.61
C TYR A 58 -17.61 0.97 -18.27
N GLY A 59 -17.97 -0.30 -18.47
CA GLY A 59 -19.36 -0.76 -18.39
C GLY A 59 -19.90 -0.95 -16.97
N TRP A 60 -19.08 -0.76 -15.94
CA TRP A 60 -19.45 -1.06 -14.56
C TRP A 60 -19.16 0.12 -13.63
N SER A 61 -20.20 0.55 -12.91
CA SER A 61 -20.11 1.55 -11.84
C SER A 61 -20.85 1.03 -10.62
N PRO A 62 -20.18 0.89 -9.46
CA PRO A 62 -20.82 0.54 -8.20
C PRO A 62 -21.34 1.77 -7.42
N GLU A 63 -21.55 2.91 -8.10
CA GLU A 63 -22.04 4.14 -7.47
C GLU A 63 -23.37 3.95 -6.73
N ILE A 64 -23.47 4.54 -5.54
CA ILE A 64 -24.68 4.64 -4.76
C ILE A 64 -25.03 6.09 -4.43
N SER A 65 -26.29 6.34 -4.06
CA SER A 65 -26.77 7.71 -3.75
C SER A 65 -26.04 8.46 -2.63
N LEU A 66 -25.23 7.76 -1.83
CA LEU A 66 -24.41 8.38 -0.78
C LEU A 66 -23.17 9.07 -1.38
N ASP A 67 -22.62 8.55 -2.48
CA ASP A 67 -21.35 9.03 -3.04
C ASP A 67 -21.43 10.48 -3.51
N SER A 68 -22.54 10.86 -4.14
CA SER A 68 -22.83 12.23 -4.57
C SER A 68 -23.15 13.19 -3.41
N LYS A 69 -23.48 12.66 -2.22
CA LYS A 69 -23.79 13.47 -1.03
C LYS A 69 -22.56 13.79 -0.18
N ILE A 70 -21.47 13.04 -0.31
CA ILE A 70 -20.23 13.32 0.40
C ILE A 70 -19.61 14.57 -0.23
N PRO A 71 -19.43 15.69 0.48
CA PRO A 71 -18.86 16.89 -0.13
C PRO A 71 -17.36 16.70 -0.43
N PRO A 72 -16.86 17.29 -1.52
CA PRO A 72 -15.42 17.35 -1.76
C PRO A 72 -14.72 18.20 -0.67
N VAL A 73 -13.57 17.73 -0.18
CA VAL A 73 -12.77 18.43 0.83
C VAL A 73 -11.31 18.47 0.37
N ALA A 74 -10.86 19.61 -0.14
CA ALA A 74 -9.60 19.68 -0.87
C ALA A 74 -8.35 19.33 -0.02
N TRP A 75 -8.25 19.78 1.23
CA TRP A 75 -7.11 19.43 2.08
C TRP A 75 -6.96 17.92 2.35
N MET A 76 -8.01 17.11 2.16
CA MET A 76 -7.96 15.65 2.28
C MET A 76 -7.07 15.01 1.19
N ILE A 77 -6.62 15.76 0.18
CA ILE A 77 -5.58 15.29 -0.73
C ILE A 77 -4.26 14.97 -0.01
N ILE A 78 -4.00 15.57 1.15
CA ILE A 78 -2.81 15.29 1.97
C ILE A 78 -2.81 13.87 2.54
N PRO A 79 -3.83 13.44 3.33
CA PRO A 79 -3.91 12.05 3.78
C PRO A 79 -4.04 11.07 2.60
N TYR A 80 -4.69 11.44 1.49
CA TYR A 80 -4.70 10.64 0.26
C TYR A 80 -3.28 10.37 -0.26
N ALA A 81 -2.49 11.43 -0.46
CA ALA A 81 -1.13 11.34 -0.98
C ALA A 81 -0.12 10.74 0.02
N SER A 82 -0.50 10.59 1.30
CA SER A 82 0.39 10.02 2.32
C SER A 82 0.81 8.57 2.03
N LEU A 83 0.05 7.82 1.21
CA LEU A 83 0.43 6.47 0.75
C LEU A 83 1.84 6.47 0.11
N TYR A 84 2.14 7.47 -0.71
CA TYR A 84 3.43 7.60 -1.39
C TYR A 84 4.59 7.82 -0.41
N LEU A 85 4.32 8.29 0.81
CA LEU A 85 5.29 8.43 1.89
C LEU A 85 5.34 7.21 2.83
N LEU A 86 4.23 6.49 2.98
CA LEU A 86 4.17 5.29 3.84
C LEU A 86 5.15 4.21 3.38
N THR A 87 5.25 3.97 2.07
CA THR A 87 6.17 2.96 1.52
C THR A 87 7.64 3.25 1.86
N PRO A 88 8.25 4.40 1.46
CA PRO A 88 9.61 4.72 1.88
C PRO A 88 9.73 4.87 3.40
N GLY A 89 8.71 5.39 4.08
CA GLY A 89 8.67 5.49 5.55
C GLY A 89 8.83 4.14 6.24
N SER A 90 8.23 3.07 5.70
CA SER A 90 8.40 1.71 6.21
C SER A 90 9.84 1.20 6.05
N ILE A 91 10.51 1.54 4.95
CA ILE A 91 11.93 1.20 4.75
C ILE A 91 12.81 1.93 5.77
N PHE A 92 12.50 3.19 6.10
CA PHE A 92 13.26 3.91 7.13
C PHE A 92 12.98 3.44 8.55
N LEU A 93 11.76 2.94 8.82
CA LEU A 93 11.33 2.53 10.15
C LEU A 93 11.71 1.08 10.50
N HIS A 94 11.96 0.20 9.52
CA HIS A 94 12.20 -1.21 9.83
C HIS A 94 13.41 -1.41 10.77
N PRO A 95 13.39 -2.44 11.64
CA PRO A 95 14.53 -2.74 12.50
C PRO A 95 15.77 -3.12 11.69
N LEU A 96 16.93 -2.54 12.02
CA LEU A 96 18.21 -2.80 11.34
C LEU A 96 18.86 -4.12 11.81
N THR A 97 18.09 -5.20 11.78
CA THR A 97 18.51 -6.56 12.13
C THR A 97 18.15 -7.51 10.98
N ASP A 98 18.74 -8.70 10.95
CA ASP A 98 18.42 -9.69 9.91
C ASP A 98 16.93 -10.10 9.96
N ARG A 99 16.34 -10.22 11.15
CA ARG A 99 14.88 -10.32 11.31
C ARG A 99 14.13 -9.18 10.62
N GLY A 100 14.50 -7.94 10.91
CA GLY A 100 13.82 -6.76 10.34
C GLY A 100 13.94 -6.71 8.81
N ARG A 101 15.08 -7.16 8.26
CA ARG A 101 15.28 -7.30 6.81
C ARG A 101 14.37 -8.37 6.19
N VAL A 102 14.21 -9.53 6.82
CA VAL A 102 13.27 -10.56 6.34
C VAL A 102 11.83 -10.09 6.44
N GLU A 103 11.45 -9.42 7.52
CA GLU A 103 10.11 -8.82 7.65
C GLU A 103 9.84 -7.78 6.57
N LEU A 104 10.84 -6.98 6.20
CA LEU A 104 10.76 -6.04 5.10
C LEU A 104 10.59 -6.77 3.75
N LEU A 105 11.28 -7.89 3.54
CA LEU A 105 11.10 -8.74 2.35
C LEU A 105 9.69 -9.35 2.30
N LEU A 106 9.17 -9.86 3.42
CA LEU A 106 7.80 -10.38 3.51
C LEU A 106 6.76 -9.28 3.24
N ALA A 107 6.96 -8.08 3.80
CA ALA A 107 6.09 -6.95 3.55
C ALA A 107 6.09 -6.61 2.05
N LEU A 108 7.27 -6.48 1.45
CA LEU A 108 7.43 -6.20 0.03
C LEU A 108 6.74 -7.25 -0.85
N GLN A 109 6.95 -8.55 -0.59
CA GLN A 109 6.29 -9.61 -1.34
C GLN A 109 4.76 -9.50 -1.24
N GLY A 110 4.27 -9.25 -0.02
CA GLY A 110 2.85 -9.11 0.25
C GLY A 110 2.24 -7.94 -0.51
N LEU A 111 2.94 -6.80 -0.59
CA LEU A 111 2.50 -5.61 -1.32
C LEU A 111 2.54 -5.81 -2.84
N VAL A 112 3.58 -6.45 -3.37
CA VAL A 112 3.69 -6.76 -4.82
C VAL A 112 2.57 -7.71 -5.26
N LEU A 113 2.35 -8.79 -4.51
CA LEU A 113 1.28 -9.75 -4.82
C LEU A 113 -0.11 -9.15 -4.65
N LEU A 114 -0.31 -8.29 -3.63
CA LEU A 114 -1.57 -7.55 -3.46
C LEU A 114 -1.82 -6.62 -4.65
N THR A 115 -0.80 -5.90 -5.09
CA THR A 115 -0.92 -4.99 -6.25
C THR A 115 -1.25 -5.75 -7.53
N ALA A 116 -0.60 -6.89 -7.76
CA ALA A 116 -0.92 -7.77 -8.87
C ALA A 116 -2.36 -8.30 -8.77
N PHE A 117 -2.81 -8.66 -7.56
CA PHE A 117 -4.18 -9.10 -7.32
C PHE A 117 -5.21 -8.00 -7.62
N HIS A 118 -4.98 -6.76 -7.17
CA HIS A 118 -5.79 -5.61 -7.57
C HIS A 118 -5.83 -5.43 -9.08
N GLY A 119 -4.69 -5.63 -9.76
CA GLY A 119 -4.63 -5.55 -11.21
C GLY A 119 -5.57 -6.48 -11.95
N ILE A 120 -5.82 -7.68 -11.41
CA ILE A 120 -6.82 -8.61 -11.96
C ILE A 120 -8.21 -7.97 -11.88
N PHE A 121 -8.57 -7.35 -10.76
CA PHE A 121 -9.87 -6.69 -10.60
C PHE A 121 -10.00 -5.47 -11.51
N PHE A 122 -8.96 -4.63 -11.59
CA PHE A 122 -8.97 -3.46 -12.46
C PHE A 122 -9.19 -3.86 -13.92
N VAL A 123 -8.54 -4.93 -14.39
CA VAL A 123 -8.70 -5.40 -15.77
C VAL A 123 -10.08 -6.03 -16.01
N LEU A 124 -10.59 -6.83 -15.06
CA LEU A 124 -11.87 -7.54 -15.22
C LEU A 124 -13.09 -6.63 -14.97
N PHE A 125 -12.93 -5.61 -14.14
CA PHE A 125 -13.97 -4.71 -13.66
C PHE A 125 -13.47 -3.26 -13.66
N PRO A 126 -13.17 -2.68 -14.83
CA PRO A 126 -12.66 -1.31 -14.90
C PRO A 126 -13.79 -0.35 -14.48
N ALA A 127 -13.69 0.15 -13.26
CA ALA A 127 -14.68 1.02 -12.64
C ALA A 127 -14.30 2.48 -12.90
N ASP A 128 -15.15 3.22 -13.60
CA ASP A 128 -14.91 4.63 -13.92
C ASP A 128 -15.56 5.55 -12.88
N ILE A 129 -14.73 6.39 -12.25
CA ILE A 129 -15.14 7.32 -11.21
C ILE A 129 -15.77 8.56 -11.83
N ALA A 130 -17.09 8.50 -12.01
CA ALA A 130 -17.93 9.58 -12.50
C ALA A 130 -18.28 10.65 -11.44
N LEU A 131 -17.37 10.91 -10.49
CA LEU A 131 -17.57 11.90 -9.41
C LEU A 131 -16.57 13.06 -9.42
N ARG A 132 -15.53 12.98 -10.25
CA ARG A 132 -14.46 13.99 -10.30
C ARG A 132 -14.96 15.35 -10.83
N ASP A 133 -16.09 15.38 -11.53
CA ASP A 133 -16.79 16.59 -11.96
C ASP A 133 -17.24 17.48 -10.78
N GLN A 134 -17.44 16.90 -9.60
CA GLN A 134 -17.77 17.63 -8.37
C GLN A 134 -16.57 18.38 -7.78
N LEU A 135 -15.34 18.11 -8.24
CA LEU A 135 -14.15 18.90 -7.91
C LEU A 135 -14.11 20.14 -8.81
N THR A 136 -14.95 21.12 -8.50
CA THR A 136 -15.08 22.31 -9.34
C THR A 136 -13.76 23.10 -9.42
N PRO A 137 -13.53 23.85 -10.52
CA PRO A 137 -12.36 24.71 -10.63
C PRO A 137 -12.23 25.69 -9.47
N GLU A 138 -13.33 26.16 -8.87
CA GLU A 138 -13.26 27.00 -7.67
C GLU A 138 -12.60 26.24 -6.50
N ILE A 139 -13.03 25.01 -6.21
CA ILE A 139 -12.43 24.19 -5.14
C ILE A 139 -10.94 23.97 -5.41
N LEU A 140 -10.55 23.66 -6.64
CA LEU A 140 -9.15 23.38 -6.97
C LEU A 140 -8.28 24.63 -7.05
N SER A 141 -8.83 25.77 -7.49
CA SER A 141 -8.07 27.03 -7.68
C SER A 141 -7.90 27.84 -6.39
N TYR A 142 -8.88 27.81 -5.48
CA TYR A 142 -8.78 28.53 -4.20
C TYR A 142 -7.78 27.91 -3.22
N GLU A 143 -7.43 26.64 -3.41
CA GLU A 143 -6.67 25.84 -2.45
C GLU A 143 -5.15 25.82 -2.74
N GLY A 144 -4.66 26.60 -3.72
CA GLY A 144 -3.24 26.85 -3.96
C GLY A 144 -2.41 25.57 -4.14
N ILE A 145 -1.57 25.24 -3.16
CA ILE A 145 -0.72 24.04 -3.17
C ILE A 145 -1.51 22.74 -3.30
N PHE A 146 -2.72 22.66 -2.73
CA PHE A 146 -3.53 21.44 -2.81
C PHE A 146 -4.05 21.22 -4.23
N GLY A 147 -4.42 22.27 -4.96
CA GLY A 147 -4.76 22.19 -6.37
C GLY A 147 -3.64 21.62 -7.23
N SER A 148 -2.38 22.01 -6.96
CA SER A 148 -1.20 21.44 -7.62
C SER A 148 -1.02 19.94 -7.31
N ILE A 149 -1.27 19.52 -6.06
CA ILE A 149 -1.21 18.11 -5.68
C ILE A 149 -2.33 17.33 -6.38
N PHE A 150 -3.56 17.85 -6.43
CA PHE A 150 -4.64 17.23 -7.20
C PHE A 150 -4.26 17.06 -8.68
N GLY A 151 -3.70 18.10 -9.31
CA GLY A 151 -3.25 18.00 -10.71
C GLY A 151 -2.21 16.90 -10.93
N LEU A 152 -1.23 16.79 -10.03
CA LEU A 152 -0.22 15.72 -10.08
C LEU A 152 -0.86 14.34 -9.89
N ILE A 153 -1.70 14.19 -8.86
CA ILE A 153 -2.39 12.93 -8.55
C ILE A 153 -3.28 12.50 -9.72
N HIS A 154 -4.06 13.40 -10.30
CA HIS A 154 -4.90 13.08 -11.46
C HIS A 154 -4.10 12.69 -12.71
N THR A 155 -2.82 13.05 -12.79
CA THR A 155 -1.92 12.62 -13.88
C THR A 155 -1.38 11.21 -13.65
N ILE A 156 -1.17 10.82 -12.39
CA ILE A 156 -0.59 9.52 -12.02
C ILE A 156 -1.69 8.46 -11.83
N ASP A 157 -2.88 8.90 -11.38
CA ASP A 157 -3.98 8.06 -10.93
C ASP A 157 -5.22 8.23 -11.82
N ASN A 158 -5.46 7.23 -12.66
CA ASN A 158 -6.55 7.24 -13.63
C ASN A 158 -7.88 6.88 -12.93
N PRO A 159 -9.01 7.57 -13.23
CA PRO A 159 -10.30 7.30 -12.59
C PRO A 159 -10.88 5.90 -12.88
N THR A 160 -10.23 5.08 -13.70
CA THR A 160 -10.77 3.81 -14.23
C THR A 160 -10.36 2.57 -13.44
N ASN A 161 -9.49 2.72 -12.44
CA ASN A 161 -8.89 1.64 -11.64
C ASN A 161 -9.19 1.76 -10.15
N ALA A 162 -10.45 2.07 -9.82
CA ALA A 162 -10.83 2.40 -8.46
C ALA A 162 -11.17 1.17 -7.58
N TRP A 163 -11.61 0.05 -8.16
CA TRP A 163 -12.18 -1.05 -7.39
C TRP A 163 -11.36 -2.34 -7.39
N PRO A 164 -11.11 -2.96 -6.21
CA PRO A 164 -11.27 -2.41 -4.86
C PRO A 164 -10.18 -1.36 -4.54
N SER A 165 -10.36 -0.55 -3.49
CA SER A 165 -9.41 0.54 -3.21
C SER A 165 -8.02 0.04 -2.83
N LEU A 166 -7.06 0.19 -3.76
CA LEU A 166 -5.65 -0.12 -3.54
C LEU A 166 -5.02 0.79 -2.47
N HIS A 167 -5.46 2.04 -2.39
CA HIS A 167 -5.01 2.99 -1.39
C HIS A 167 -5.29 2.48 0.03
N VAL A 168 -6.51 2.00 0.28
CA VAL A 168 -6.92 1.45 1.58
C VAL A 168 -6.14 0.19 1.91
N THR A 169 -6.00 -0.73 0.96
CA THR A 169 -5.38 -2.04 1.20
C THR A 169 -3.88 -1.93 1.42
N LEU A 170 -3.14 -1.25 0.54
CA LEU A 170 -1.69 -1.08 0.70
C LEU A 170 -1.35 -0.31 1.98
N SER A 171 -2.02 0.82 2.23
CA SER A 171 -1.75 1.62 3.43
C SER A 171 -2.04 0.85 4.71
N TYR A 172 -3.11 0.03 4.73
CA TYR A 172 -3.42 -0.82 5.88
C TYR A 172 -2.30 -1.82 6.17
N ILE A 173 -1.85 -2.55 5.14
CA ILE A 173 -0.79 -3.55 5.29
C ILE A 173 0.49 -2.89 5.79
N ILE A 174 0.88 -1.75 5.21
CA ILE A 174 2.06 -0.99 5.66
C ILE A 174 1.89 -0.55 7.12
N CYS A 175 0.72 -0.03 7.51
CA CYS A 175 0.44 0.38 8.89
C CYS A 175 0.54 -0.79 9.87
N ARG A 176 0.05 -1.98 9.49
CA ARG A 176 0.13 -3.20 10.32
C ARG A 176 1.57 -3.65 10.52
N VAL A 177 2.36 -3.69 9.45
CA VAL A 177 3.78 -4.07 9.52
C VAL A 177 4.55 -3.08 10.39
N MET A 178 4.39 -1.77 10.17
CA MET A 178 5.02 -0.74 10.99
C MET A 178 4.57 -0.83 12.46
N THR A 179 3.32 -1.21 12.73
CA THR A 179 2.83 -1.44 14.10
C THR A 179 3.58 -2.57 14.80
N ILE A 180 3.89 -3.67 14.10
CA ILE A 180 4.72 -4.77 14.66
C ILE A 180 6.06 -4.23 15.13
N TRP A 181 6.73 -3.44 14.30
CA TRP A 181 8.03 -2.85 14.63
C TRP A 181 7.93 -1.84 15.76
N LEU A 182 6.92 -0.97 15.73
CA LEU A 182 6.71 0.05 16.77
C LEU A 182 6.44 -0.57 18.14
N ASP A 183 5.66 -1.66 18.20
CA ASP A 183 5.29 -2.32 19.45
C ASP A 183 6.37 -3.27 19.98
N ARG A 184 7.29 -3.72 19.14
CA ARG A 184 8.35 -4.68 19.52
C ARG A 184 9.71 -4.03 19.67
N ASP A 185 10.14 -3.27 18.66
CA ASP A 185 11.51 -2.76 18.53
C ASP A 185 11.64 -1.32 19.03
N TYR A 186 10.53 -0.56 19.03
CA TYR A 186 10.53 0.85 19.41
C TYR A 186 9.59 1.19 20.58
N ALA A 187 9.10 0.19 21.31
CA ALA A 187 8.14 0.38 22.41
C ALA A 187 8.68 1.26 23.55
N GLU A 188 9.97 1.13 23.86
CA GLU A 188 10.65 1.89 24.92
C GLU A 188 11.11 3.28 24.46
N THR A 189 10.95 3.61 23.18
CA THR A 189 11.27 4.95 22.68
C THR A 189 10.17 5.94 23.02
N THR A 190 10.54 7.19 23.29
CA THR A 190 9.58 8.27 23.56
C THR A 190 8.68 8.61 22.37
N TRP A 191 9.13 8.27 21.14
CA TRP A 191 8.44 8.60 19.89
C TRP A 191 7.65 7.44 19.28
N GLY A 192 7.91 6.19 19.66
CA GLY A 192 7.29 5.01 19.04
C GLY A 192 5.76 4.97 19.21
N LYS A 193 5.27 5.16 20.44
CA LYS A 193 3.82 5.20 20.71
C LYS A 193 3.11 6.41 20.05
N PRO A 194 3.63 7.65 20.11
CA PRO A 194 3.09 8.76 19.31
C PRO A 194 3.04 8.49 17.81
N LEU A 195 4.11 7.92 17.23
CA LEU A 195 4.16 7.61 15.81
C LEU A 195 3.09 6.57 15.41
N LYS A 196 2.85 5.56 16.26
CA LYS A 196 1.76 4.60 16.05
C LYS A 196 0.39 5.28 16.01
N TRP A 197 0.12 6.23 16.91
CA TRP A 197 -1.13 6.98 16.88
C TRP A 197 -1.27 7.81 15.61
N ILE A 198 -0.22 8.53 15.23
CA ILE A 198 -0.20 9.32 13.99
C ILE A 198 -0.48 8.44 12.78
N LEU A 199 0.15 7.26 12.71
CA LEU A 199 -0.01 6.28 11.65
C LEU A 199 -1.47 5.83 11.49
N TRP A 200 -2.13 5.42 12.58
CA TRP A 200 -3.51 4.95 12.53
C TRP A 200 -4.54 6.07 12.33
N ILE A 201 -4.31 7.25 12.92
CA ILE A 201 -5.15 8.43 12.66
C ILE A 201 -5.05 8.82 11.18
N ASN A 202 -3.84 8.85 10.63
CA ASN A 202 -3.62 9.13 9.21
C ASN A 202 -4.26 8.07 8.32
N TRP A 203 -4.24 6.79 8.69
CA TRP A 203 -4.91 5.74 7.93
C TRP A 203 -6.44 5.91 7.91
N VAL A 204 -7.05 6.30 9.04
CA VAL A 204 -8.49 6.62 9.08
C VAL A 204 -8.80 7.84 8.21
N LEU A 205 -7.95 8.88 8.27
CA LEU A 205 -8.08 10.04 7.39
C LEU A 205 -7.90 9.68 5.92
N LEU A 206 -7.01 8.74 5.58
CA LEU A 206 -6.82 8.22 4.23
C LEU A 206 -8.08 7.48 3.74
N CYS A 207 -8.71 6.67 4.60
CA CYS A 207 -9.99 6.02 4.26
C CYS A 207 -11.11 7.04 4.01
N ALA A 208 -11.16 8.14 4.76
CA ALA A 208 -12.10 9.22 4.50
C ALA A 208 -11.71 10.06 3.27
N SER A 209 -10.41 10.18 3.01
CA SER A 209 -9.91 11.03 1.94
C SER A 209 -10.29 10.48 0.58
N ILE A 210 -10.22 9.17 0.35
CA ILE A 210 -10.56 8.59 -0.96
C ILE A 210 -11.98 8.97 -1.44
N LEU A 211 -12.92 9.20 -0.50
CA LEU A 211 -14.29 9.61 -0.79
C LEU A 211 -14.39 11.13 -0.97
N THR A 212 -13.75 11.89 -0.08
CA THR A 212 -13.80 13.38 -0.09
C THR A 212 -12.90 14.00 -1.16
N THR A 213 -11.97 13.25 -1.72
CA THR A 213 -11.18 13.62 -2.91
C THR A 213 -11.82 13.10 -4.20
N LYS A 214 -12.99 12.45 -4.13
CA LYS A 214 -13.74 11.92 -5.27
C LYS A 214 -12.91 10.96 -6.13
N GLN A 215 -12.10 10.14 -5.48
CA GLN A 215 -11.25 9.12 -6.13
C GLN A 215 -11.86 7.73 -6.10
N HIS A 216 -12.79 7.48 -5.19
CA HIS A 216 -13.40 6.18 -4.96
C HIS A 216 -14.87 6.31 -4.55
N PHE A 217 -15.66 5.28 -4.86
CA PHE A 217 -16.99 5.10 -4.29
C PHE A 217 -16.92 4.48 -2.89
N VAL A 218 -17.98 4.62 -2.10
CA VAL A 218 -18.13 3.95 -0.79
C VAL A 218 -18.02 2.43 -0.94
N PHE A 219 -18.48 1.86 -2.05
CA PHE A 219 -18.31 0.45 -2.36
C PHE A 219 -16.84 0.02 -2.41
N ASP A 220 -15.97 0.84 -3.00
CA ASP A 220 -14.53 0.58 -3.11
C ASP A 220 -13.83 0.64 -1.76
N LEU A 221 -14.29 1.53 -0.86
CA LEU A 221 -13.83 1.59 0.53
C LEU A 221 -14.19 0.31 1.27
N VAL A 222 -15.46 -0.11 1.23
CA VAL A 222 -15.94 -1.28 1.99
C VAL A 222 -15.25 -2.56 1.51
N THR A 223 -15.18 -2.75 0.19
CA THR A 223 -14.52 -3.92 -0.41
C THR A 223 -13.01 -3.87 -0.23
N GLY A 224 -12.40 -2.68 -0.29
CA GLY A 224 -10.99 -2.46 0.05
C GLY A 224 -10.67 -2.84 1.49
N LEU A 225 -11.50 -2.44 2.46
CA LEU A 225 -11.35 -2.84 3.85
C LEU A 225 -11.42 -4.36 4.00
N ALA A 226 -12.44 -5.00 3.41
CA ALA A 226 -12.59 -6.46 3.45
C ALA A 226 -11.36 -7.18 2.89
N LEU A 227 -10.84 -6.70 1.75
CA LEU A 227 -9.61 -7.23 1.16
C LEU A 227 -8.39 -6.98 2.05
N ALA A 228 -8.26 -5.79 2.65
CA ALA A 228 -7.16 -5.45 3.54
C ALA A 228 -7.06 -6.40 4.75
N TYR A 229 -8.19 -6.66 5.42
CA TYR A 229 -8.24 -7.61 6.54
C TYR A 229 -7.95 -9.05 6.10
N SER A 230 -8.51 -9.46 4.95
CA SER A 230 -8.30 -10.81 4.41
C SER A 230 -6.84 -11.03 3.99
N TRP A 231 -6.23 -10.03 3.37
CA TRP A 231 -4.83 -10.07 2.95
C TRP A 231 -3.89 -10.07 4.15
N TRP A 232 -4.18 -9.27 5.17
CA TRP A 232 -3.44 -9.31 6.43
C TRP A 232 -3.51 -10.69 7.08
N TRP A 233 -4.70 -11.29 7.16
CA TRP A 233 -4.89 -12.63 7.70
C TRP A 233 -4.05 -13.70 6.98
N LEU A 234 -3.81 -13.50 5.68
CA LEU A 234 -2.99 -14.37 4.84
C LEU A 234 -1.48 -14.21 5.10
N ILE A 235 -0.98 -12.98 5.27
CA ILE A 235 0.48 -12.72 5.38
C ILE A 235 1.00 -12.65 6.82
N GLU A 236 0.15 -12.32 7.80
CA GLU A 236 0.50 -12.23 9.22
C GLU A 236 1.23 -13.45 9.79
N PRO A 237 0.88 -14.70 9.42
CA PRO A 237 1.61 -15.89 9.87
C PRO A 237 3.10 -15.86 9.56
N GLY A 238 3.53 -15.24 8.45
CA GLY A 238 4.94 -15.11 8.11
C GLY A 238 5.70 -14.24 9.11
N PHE A 239 5.11 -13.11 9.50
CA PHE A 239 5.67 -12.23 10.54
C PHE A 239 5.70 -12.91 11.90
N SER A 240 4.63 -13.65 12.24
CA SER A 240 4.55 -14.42 13.48
C SER A 240 5.56 -15.56 13.55
N ALA A 241 5.86 -16.22 12.43
CA ALA A 241 6.86 -17.28 12.35
C ALA A 241 8.28 -16.76 12.62
N ILE A 242 8.64 -15.61 12.04
CA ILE A 242 9.99 -15.04 12.16
C ILE A 242 10.24 -14.44 13.55
N LYS A 243 9.19 -14.03 14.28
CA LYS A 243 9.30 -13.34 15.57
C LYS A 243 10.27 -14.00 16.57
N GLY A 244 10.29 -15.33 16.60
CA GLY A 244 11.10 -16.12 17.55
C GLY A 244 12.38 -16.72 16.97
N MET A 245 12.69 -16.46 15.70
CA MET A 245 13.84 -17.06 15.02
C MET A 245 15.13 -16.31 15.34
N ASP A 246 16.22 -17.05 15.55
CA ASP A 246 17.58 -16.50 15.57
C ASP A 246 18.16 -16.33 14.15
N ASP A 247 19.34 -15.70 14.06
CA ASP A 247 19.97 -15.40 12.76
C ASP A 247 20.31 -16.68 11.96
N SER A 248 20.63 -17.79 12.64
CA SER A 248 20.94 -19.07 11.99
C SER A 248 19.68 -19.72 11.42
N GLU A 249 18.58 -19.67 12.17
CA GLU A 249 17.27 -20.12 11.72
C GLU A 249 16.76 -19.28 10.55
N ILE A 250 17.02 -17.97 10.57
CA ILE A 250 16.69 -17.06 9.47
C ILE A 250 17.47 -17.41 8.20
N ASP A 251 18.78 -17.67 8.30
CA ASP A 251 19.60 -18.04 7.13
C ASP A 251 19.10 -19.35 6.49
N LEU A 252 18.68 -20.33 7.30
CA LEU A 252 18.09 -21.59 6.84
C LEU A 252 16.78 -21.42 6.02
N ILE A 253 16.09 -20.28 6.11
CA ILE A 253 14.92 -19.97 5.28
C ILE A 253 15.31 -19.89 3.80
N PHE A 254 16.50 -19.36 3.50
CA PHE A 254 16.95 -19.05 2.15
C PHE A 254 17.83 -20.13 1.51
N GLU A 255 18.18 -21.17 2.27
CA GLU A 255 18.92 -22.35 1.80
C GLU A 255 18.01 -23.46 1.21
N GLN A 256 16.70 -23.36 1.44
CA GLN A 256 15.66 -24.29 0.93
C GLN A 256 15.20 -23.92 -0.49
#